data_AF-W3Y1A9-F1
#
_entry.id   AF-W3Y1A9-F1
#
_cell.length_a   1.000
_cell.length_b   1.000
_cell.length_c   1.000
_cell.angle_alpha   90.00
_cell.angle_beta   90.00
_cell.angle_gamma   90.00
#
_symmetry.space_group_name_H-M   'P 1'
#
loop_
_entity.id
_entity.type
_entity.pdbx_description
1 polymer ?
#
loop_
_entity_poly.entity_id
_entity_poly.type
_entity_poly.pdbx_seq_one_letter_code
_entity_poly.pdbx_strand_id
1 'polypeptide(L)' 'MTQYQLAYQSGVAQSYISDLESGSIDPRWSTIYKIVYGLGNLTIQEFLHGPCELYSCGVADADRKQGLH' A
#
# COMPACT_ATOMS: atom_id res chain seq x y z
N MET A 1 -2.98 -12.89 0.95
CA MET A 1 -2.38 -12.95 2.30
C MET A 1 -3.48 -12.79 3.33
N THR A 2 -3.43 -13.49 4.47
CA THR A 2 -4.36 -13.30 5.60
C THR A 2 -3.89 -12.19 6.55
N GLN A 3 -4.79 -11.60 7.36
CA GLN A 3 -4.41 -10.61 8.38
C GLN A 3 -3.34 -11.15 9.35
N TYR A 4 -3.42 -12.43 9.72
CA TYR A 4 -2.40 -13.08 10.56
C TYR A 4 -1.03 -13.11 9.89
N GLN A 5 -0.97 -13.45 8.61
CA GLN A 5 0.28 -13.46 7.84
C GLN A 5 0.87 -12.05 7.73
N LEU A 6 0.04 -11.04 7.46
CA LEU A 6 0.49 -9.65 7.40
C LEU A 6 0.98 -9.15 8.76
N ALA A 7 0.28 -9.50 9.85
CA ALA A 7 0.69 -9.18 11.21
C ALA A 7 2.10 -9.71 11.50
N TYR A 8 2.31 -10.98 11.18
CA TYR A 8 3.60 -11.65 11.35
C TYR A 8 4.72 -10.98 10.52
N GLN A 9 4.45 -10.66 9.25
CA GLN A 9 5.46 -10.07 8.36
C GLN A 9 5.76 -8.60 8.65
N SER A 10 4.76 -7.82 9.06
CA SER A 10 4.90 -6.38 9.34
C SER A 10 5.34 -6.06 10.77
N GLY A 11 5.28 -7.03 11.69
CA GLY A 11 5.51 -6.79 13.12
C GLY A 11 4.43 -5.90 13.75
N VAL A 12 3.22 -5.97 13.21
CA VAL A 12 2.03 -5.24 13.67
C VAL A 12 1.03 -6.24 14.25
N ALA A 13 0.30 -5.87 15.31
CA ALA A 13 -0.71 -6.76 15.87
C ALA A 13 -1.85 -7.01 14.88
N GLN A 14 -2.35 -8.26 14.80
CA GLN A 14 -3.45 -8.61 13.90
C GLN A 14 -4.71 -7.76 14.17
N SER A 15 -5.08 -7.55 15.43
CA SER A 15 -6.21 -6.70 15.79
C SER A 15 -6.06 -5.27 15.27
N TYR A 16 -4.83 -4.73 15.28
CA TYR A 16 -4.55 -3.41 14.76
C TYR A 16 -4.68 -3.35 13.23
N ILE A 17 -4.37 -4.44 12.52
CA ILE A 17 -4.66 -4.56 11.08
C ILE A 17 -6.18 -4.59 10.85
N SER A 18 -6.92 -5.37 11.64
CA SER A 18 -8.39 -5.42 11.55
C SER A 18 -9.01 -4.03 11.76
N ASP A 19 -8.52 -3.28 12.76
CA ASP A 19 -8.97 -1.92 13.04
C ASP A 19 -8.67 -0.97 11.85
N LEU A 20 -7.47 -1.05 11.26
CA LEU A 20 -7.09 -0.27 10.07
C LEU A 20 -7.98 -0.57 8.86
N GLU A 21 -8.20 -1.86 8.55
CA GLU A 21 -9.03 -2.27 7.41
C GLU A 21 -10.51 -1.89 7.58
N SER A 22 -10.98 -1.79 8.84
CA SER A 22 -12.33 -1.31 9.16
C SER A 22 -12.48 0.21 9.09
N GLY A 23 -11.37 0.95 9.01
CA GLY A 23 -11.35 2.42 9.08
C GLY A 23 -11.66 2.97 10.48
N SER A 24 -11.60 2.14 11.53
CA SER A 24 -11.86 2.59 12.91
C SER A 24 -10.74 3.46 13.49
N ILE A 25 -9.56 3.41 12.87
CA ILE A 25 -8.37 4.13 13.27
C ILE A 25 -7.59 4.63 12.06
N ASP A 26 -6.95 5.79 12.21
CA ASP A 26 -6.00 6.28 11.22
C ASP A 26 -4.58 5.76 11.53
N PRO A 27 -3.86 5.20 10.54
CA PRO A 27 -2.49 4.77 10.75
C PRO A 27 -1.54 5.97 10.88
N ARG A 28 -0.52 5.81 11.74
CA ARG A 28 0.67 6.67 11.68
C ARG A 28 1.51 6.30 10.45
N TRP A 29 2.32 7.24 9.96
CA TRP A 29 3.29 6.98 8.89
C TRP A 29 4.16 5.76 9.15
N SER A 30 4.67 5.58 10.38
CA SER A 30 5.45 4.40 10.76
C SER A 30 4.70 3.07 10.58
N THR A 31 3.38 3.08 10.77
CA THR A 31 2.53 1.90 10.58
C THR A 31 2.35 1.59 9.10
N ILE A 32 2.17 2.62 8.26
CA ILE A 32 2.12 2.49 6.81
C ILE A 32 3.40 1.82 6.29
N TYR A 33 4.57 2.31 6.70
CA TYR A 33 5.85 1.71 6.30
C TYR A 33 5.97 0.24 6.71
N LYS A 34 5.56 -0.13 7.92
CA LYS A 34 5.59 -1.52 8.39
C LYS A 34 4.67 -2.43 7.57
N ILE A 35 3.46 -1.97 7.27
CA ILE A 35 2.48 -2.74 6.48
C ILE A 35 2.98 -2.93 5.05
N VAL A 36 3.47 -1.86 4.42
CA VAL A 36 4.01 -1.91 3.06
C VAL A 36 5.23 -2.83 2.98
N TYR A 37 6.13 -2.77 3.97
CA TYR A 37 7.23 -3.73 4.08
C TYR A 37 6.73 -5.17 4.25
N GLY A 38 5.70 -5.39 5.09
CA GLY A 38 5.10 -6.71 5.30
C GLY A 38 4.42 -7.28 4.05
N LEU A 39 3.87 -6.43 3.18
CA LEU A 39 3.33 -6.81 1.87
C LEU A 39 4.42 -7.22 0.86
N GLY A 40 5.68 -6.86 1.14
CA GLY A 40 6.84 -7.25 0.36
C GLY A 40 7.04 -6.38 -0.88
N ASN A 41 6.50 -6.81 -2.02
CA ASN A 41 6.87 -6.27 -3.34
C ASN A 41 6.06 -5.03 -3.75
N LEU A 42 5.82 -4.12 -2.81
CA LEU A 42 5.10 -2.86 -3.03
C LEU A 42 5.95 -1.68 -2.56
N THR A 43 6.06 -0.66 -3.40
CA THR A 43 6.59 0.63 -2.99
C THR A 43 5.53 1.42 -2.24
N ILE A 44 5.96 2.40 -1.44
CA ILE A 44 5.05 3.32 -0.73
C ILE A 44 4.20 4.11 -1.73
N GLN A 45 4.74 4.48 -2.89
CA GLN A 45 4.00 5.22 -3.91
C GLN A 45 2.88 4.37 -4.52
N GLU A 46 3.17 3.13 -4.88
CA GLU A 46 2.15 2.19 -5.39
C GLU A 46 1.06 1.93 -4.34
N PHE A 47 1.45 1.78 -3.07
CA PHE A 47 0.48 1.59 -1.98
C PHE A 47 -0.47 2.78 -1.81
N LEU A 48 0.03 4.02 -1.87
CA LEU A 48 -0.77 5.23 -1.63
C LEU A 48 -1.62 5.65 -2.83
N HIS A 49 -1.13 5.43 -4.06
CA HIS A 49 -1.90 5.76 -5.26
C HIS A 49 -2.99 4.72 -5.56
N GLY A 50 -2.86 3.52 -5.00
CA GLY A 50 -3.76 2.41 -5.28
C GLY A 50 -3.65 1.92 -6.73
N PRO A 51 -4.41 0.89 -7.11
CA PRO A 51 -4.43 0.42 -8.48
C PRO A 51 -5.07 1.47 -9.40
N CYS A 52 -4.36 1.82 -10.48
CA CYS A 52 -4.80 2.78 -11.50
C CYS A 52 -6.12 2.40 -12.21
N GLU A 53 -6.62 1.19 -11.99
CA GLU A 53 -7.89 0.70 -12.56
C GLU A 53 -9.12 1.21 -11.79
N LEU A 54 -8.96 1.60 -10.52
CA LEU A 54 -10.08 1.99 -9.64
C LEU A 54 -10.25 3.50 -9.52
N TYR A 55 -9.21 4.26 -9.80
CA TYR A 55 -9.23 5.70 -9.94
C TYR A 55 -8.91 5.97 -11.39
N SER A 56 -9.76 6.69 -12.12
CA SER A 56 -9.49 7.10 -13.50
C SER A 56 -8.21 7.95 -13.53
N CYS A 57 -7.05 7.30 -13.49
CA CYS A 57 -5.74 7.90 -13.53
C CYS A 57 -5.58 8.29 -14.99
N GLY A 58 -5.96 9.52 -15.30
CA GLY A 58 -5.96 10.02 -16.65
C GLY A 58 -4.55 9.97 -17.22
N VAL A 59 -4.28 8.98 -18.09
CA VAL A 59 -3.49 9.06 -19.34
C VAL A 59 -2.26 9.98 -19.41
N ALA A 60 -1.56 10.30 -18.32
CA ALA A 60 -0.45 11.26 -18.34
C ALA A 60 0.94 10.65 -18.07
N ASP A 61 1.02 9.44 -17.51
CA ASP A 61 2.31 8.93 -17.00
C ASP A 61 2.93 7.80 -17.84
N ALA A 62 2.22 7.29 -18.84
CA ALA A 62 2.72 6.23 -19.72
C ALA A 62 3.59 6.74 -20.89
N ASP A 63 3.51 8.04 -21.24
CA ASP A 63 4.20 8.58 -22.42
C ASP A 63 5.56 9.26 -22.11
N ARG A 64 5.87 9.56 -20.84
CA ARG A 64 7.11 10.27 -20.46
C ARG A 64 8.37 9.37 -20.33
N LYS A 65 8.34 8.16 -20.88
CA LYS A 65 9.45 7.18 -20.79
C LYS A 65 9.89 6.58 -22.13
N GLN A 66 9.41 7.08 -23.28
CA GLN A 66 9.95 6.71 -24.59
C GLN A 66 10.08 7.93 -25.50
N GLY A 67 10.96 8.84 -25.10
CA GLY A 67 11.42 9.96 -25.93
C GLY A 67 12.87 10.29 -25.57
N LEU A 68 13.81 9.52 -26.12
CA LEU A 68 15.15 9.91 -26.62
C LEU A 68 16.01 8.64 -26.81
N HIS A 69 15.91 8.00 -27.99
CA HIS A 69 16.98 8.04 -28.98
C HIS A 69 16.49 7.58 -30.34
#